data_AF-A0A2V8NMF7-F1
#
_entry.id   AF-A0A2V8NMF7-F1
#
_cell.length_a   1.000
_cell.length_b   1.000
_cell.length_c   1.000
_cell.angle_alpha   90.00
_cell.angle_beta   90.00
_cell.angle_gamma   90.00
#
_symmetry.space_group_name_H-M   'P 1'
#
loop_
_entity.id
_entity.type
_entity.pdbx_description
1 polymer ?
#
loop_
_entity_poly.entity_id
_entity_poly.type
_entity_poly.pdbx_seq_one_letter_code
_entity_poly.pdbx_strand_id
1 'polypeptide(L)'
;MIVVCSQCTTRLQLDDAKIPSRPFTVRCPKCQSIIHGQPPAPANGQQSALSVGDAPALENTRFNPPMAAPVFKADESVNDNDVQAYGNAPSEPNELARLLAELLQTGTPAAKQRNSTRLRWEQRRVLVCVTPPRREAIARTLVDENHQVYIAENTSQAIERMREDKMHVILLEAEFDAVEQGAAFVTSEINALRPAERRRLIFIHLSTTARTLDTHAAFVHNVNLVVNTADIDRLPQALERTIRDFNDLYNDFNTALNIAAI
;
A
#
# COMPACT_ATOMS: atom_id res chain seq x y z
N MET A 1 -28.61 8.98 -38.43
CA MET A 1 -27.69 7.87 -38.75
C MET A 1 -26.38 8.42 -39.32
N ILE A 2 -25.21 7.86 -38.96
CA ILE A 2 -23.90 8.26 -39.52
C ILE A 2 -23.42 7.19 -40.48
N VAL A 3 -23.11 7.56 -41.73
CA VAL A 3 -22.55 6.67 -42.74
C VAL A 3 -21.17 7.17 -43.17
N VAL A 4 -20.18 6.28 -43.27
CA VAL A 4 -18.81 6.62 -43.66
C VAL A 4 -18.58 6.28 -45.13
N CYS A 5 -18.08 7.23 -45.91
CA CYS A 5 -17.71 6.99 -47.30
C CYS A 5 -16.46 6.11 -47.39
N SER A 6 -16.52 5.00 -48.14
CA SER A 6 -15.37 4.11 -48.33
C SER A 6 -14.22 4.71 -49.15
N GLN A 7 -14.50 5.71 -50.00
CA GLN A 7 -13.50 6.29 -50.92
C GLN A 7 -12.73 7.48 -50.32
N CYS A 8 -13.40 8.34 -49.54
CA CYS A 8 -12.80 9.56 -48.99
C CYS A 8 -12.91 9.70 -47.47
N THR A 9 -13.34 8.61 -46.79
CA THR A 9 -13.49 8.46 -45.33
C THR A 9 -14.30 9.55 -44.63
N THR A 10 -15.02 10.37 -45.39
CA THR A 10 -15.85 11.45 -44.87
C THR A 10 -17.09 10.89 -44.19
N ARG A 11 -17.38 11.39 -42.98
CA ARG A 11 -18.55 11.00 -42.18
C ARG A 11 -19.74 11.85 -42.58
N LEU A 12 -20.82 11.20 -42.99
CA LEU A 12 -22.07 11.84 -43.44
C LEU A 12 -23.14 11.60 -42.39
N GLN A 13 -23.64 12.67 -41.80
CA GLN A 13 -24.77 12.62 -40.88
C GLN A 13 -26.07 12.81 -41.67
N LEU A 14 -26.90 11.77 -41.69
CA LEU A 14 -28.21 11.78 -42.35
C LEU A 14 -29.30 11.89 -41.27
N ASP A 15 -30.24 12.81 -41.48
CA ASP A 15 -31.39 13.02 -40.61
C ASP A 15 -32.31 11.80 -40.65
N ASP A 16 -32.53 11.17 -39.50
CA ASP A 16 -33.31 9.93 -39.40
C ASP A 16 -34.77 10.09 -39.87
N ALA A 17 -35.34 11.30 -39.79
CA ALA A 17 -36.70 11.59 -40.27
C ALA A 17 -36.82 11.61 -41.81
N LYS A 18 -35.72 11.71 -42.55
CA LYS A 18 -35.70 11.80 -44.03
C LYS A 18 -35.15 10.54 -44.70
N ILE A 19 -34.82 9.51 -43.92
CA ILE A 19 -34.28 8.25 -44.42
C ILE A 19 -35.44 7.27 -44.67
N PRO A 20 -35.59 6.72 -45.88
CA PRO A 20 -36.60 5.71 -46.14
C PRO A 20 -36.27 4.41 -45.40
N SER A 21 -37.29 3.65 -45.01
CA SER A 21 -37.16 2.35 -44.31
C SER A 21 -36.66 1.19 -45.19
N ARG A 22 -36.17 1.49 -46.41
CA ARG A 22 -35.62 0.57 -47.39
C ARG A 22 -34.17 0.92 -47.69
N PRO A 23 -33.33 -0.02 -48.17
CA PRO A 23 -31.97 0.31 -48.58
C PRO A 23 -31.99 1.41 -49.65
N PHE A 24 -31.13 2.42 -49.46
CA PHE A 24 -31.10 3.62 -50.27
C PHE A 24 -29.66 3.99 -50.66
N THR A 25 -29.51 4.81 -51.68
CA THR A 25 -28.20 5.26 -52.18
C THR A 25 -28.07 6.78 -52.04
N VAL A 26 -26.91 7.22 -51.56
CA VAL A 26 -26.59 8.65 -51.42
C VAL A 26 -25.22 8.91 -52.03
N ARG A 27 -25.08 10.01 -52.77
CA ARG A 27 -23.77 10.43 -53.30
C ARG A 27 -22.99 11.21 -52.26
N CYS A 28 -21.70 10.89 -52.13
CA CYS A 28 -20.80 11.66 -51.27
C CYS A 28 -20.56 13.06 -51.87
N PRO A 29 -20.75 14.16 -51.12
CA PRO A 29 -20.48 15.51 -51.61
C PRO A 29 -18.99 15.77 -51.89
N LYS A 30 -18.08 14.98 -51.29
CA LYS A 30 -16.62 15.22 -51.38
C LYS A 30 -15.95 14.51 -52.55
N CYS A 31 -16.40 13.30 -52.90
CA CYS A 31 -15.80 12.50 -53.98
C CYS A 31 -16.81 11.96 -55.00
N GLN A 32 -18.10 12.31 -54.83
CA GLN A 32 -19.21 11.89 -55.70
C GLN A 32 -19.47 10.38 -55.81
N SER A 33 -18.73 9.54 -55.09
CA SER A 33 -18.96 8.10 -55.04
C SER A 33 -20.32 7.77 -54.43
N ILE A 34 -21.01 6.77 -54.97
CA ILE A 34 -22.30 6.29 -54.48
C ILE A 34 -22.08 5.42 -53.23
N ILE A 35 -22.78 5.73 -52.15
CA ILE A 35 -22.76 4.98 -50.89
C ILE A 35 -24.12 4.31 -50.70
N HIS A 36 -24.11 3.02 -50.36
CA HIS A 36 -25.31 2.25 -50.05
C HIS A 36 -25.57 2.28 -48.54
N GLY A 37 -26.68 2.89 -48.12
CA GLY A 37 -27.13 2.93 -46.73
C GLY A 37 -28.20 1.88 -46.49
N GLN A 38 -27.99 1.02 -45.48
CA GLN A 38 -28.97 0.04 -45.02
C GLN A 38 -29.49 0.50 -43.65
N PRO A 39 -30.81 0.74 -43.47
CA PRO A 39 -31.35 1.05 -42.15
C PRO A 39 -31.21 -0.17 -41.21
N PRO A 40 -30.97 0.04 -39.89
CA PRO A 40 -30.86 -1.05 -38.93
C PRO A 40 -32.19 -1.82 -38.83
N ALA A 41 -32.11 -3.15 -38.85
CA ALA A 41 -33.28 -4.01 -38.71
C ALA A 41 -33.97 -3.80 -37.35
N PRO A 42 -35.32 -3.81 -37.27
CA PRO A 42 -36.01 -3.75 -35.98
C PRO A 42 -35.77 -5.05 -35.21
N ALA A 43 -35.00 -4.98 -34.12
CA ALA A 43 -34.79 -6.08 -33.20
C ALA A 43 -36.08 -6.35 -32.39
N ASN A 44 -36.76 -7.45 -32.72
CA ASN A 44 -37.79 -8.03 -31.86
C ASN A 44 -37.12 -8.80 -30.71
N GLY A 45 -37.51 -8.48 -29.47
CA GLY A 45 -37.66 -9.46 -28.39
C GLY A 45 -36.40 -10.01 -27.70
N GLN A 46 -36.16 -9.48 -26.49
CA GLN A 46 -35.69 -10.23 -25.31
C GLN A 46 -34.37 -10.99 -25.41
N GLN A 47 -33.24 -10.29 -25.34
CA GLN A 47 -32.03 -10.84 -24.72
C GLN A 47 -31.38 -9.78 -23.83
N SER A 48 -31.44 -10.04 -22.53
CA SER A 48 -30.84 -9.25 -21.45
C SER A 48 -29.34 -9.04 -21.69
N ALA A 49 -28.85 -7.86 -21.30
CA ALA A 49 -27.47 -7.40 -21.43
C ALA A 49 -26.44 -8.14 -20.53
N LEU A 50 -26.65 -9.43 -20.26
CA LEU A 50 -25.80 -10.26 -19.41
C LEU A 50 -25.17 -11.45 -20.15
N SER A 51 -25.22 -11.47 -21.48
CA SER A 51 -24.70 -12.60 -22.27
C SER A 51 -23.84 -12.18 -23.45
N VAL A 52 -23.26 -10.97 -23.40
CA VAL A 52 -22.16 -10.61 -24.30
C VAL A 52 -20.88 -11.17 -23.65
N GLY A 53 -20.35 -12.21 -24.27
CA GLY A 53 -19.12 -12.88 -23.84
C GLY A 53 -17.96 -11.91 -23.61
N ASP A 54 -17.01 -12.38 -22.80
CA ASP A 54 -15.84 -11.63 -22.35
C ASP A 54 -15.23 -10.77 -23.46
N ALA A 55 -15.21 -9.46 -23.23
CA ALA A 55 -14.49 -8.55 -24.09
C ALA A 55 -12.99 -8.88 -23.98
N PRO A 56 -12.23 -8.97 -25.09
CA PRO A 56 -10.78 -9.17 -25.06
C PRO A 56 -10.01 -8.01 -24.38
N ALA A 57 -10.71 -6.97 -23.94
CA ALA A 57 -10.18 -5.90 -23.10
C ALA A 57 -10.06 -6.28 -21.61
N LEU A 58 -10.71 -7.34 -21.15
CA LEU A 58 -10.62 -7.85 -19.77
C LEU A 58 -9.34 -8.67 -19.51
N GLU A 59 -8.65 -9.11 -20.57
CA GLU A 59 -7.33 -9.76 -20.46
C GLU A 59 -6.15 -8.77 -20.33
N ASN A 60 -6.44 -7.47 -20.17
CA ASN A 60 -5.42 -6.52 -19.74
C ASN A 60 -5.16 -6.70 -18.23
N THR A 61 -4.27 -7.63 -17.88
CA THR A 61 -3.61 -7.74 -16.57
C THR A 61 -2.88 -6.46 -16.11
N ARG A 62 -2.88 -5.39 -16.93
CA ARG A 62 -2.29 -4.08 -16.65
C ARG A 62 -3.11 -3.19 -15.71
N PHE A 63 -4.35 -3.55 -15.39
CA PHE A 63 -5.22 -2.75 -14.51
C PHE A 63 -5.65 -3.53 -13.26
N ASN A 64 -4.72 -4.27 -12.65
CA ASN A 64 -4.94 -4.59 -11.23
C ASN A 64 -4.73 -3.29 -10.45
N PRO A 65 -5.70 -2.82 -9.64
CA PRO A 65 -5.48 -1.66 -8.80
C PRO A 65 -4.25 -1.93 -7.93
N PRO A 66 -3.32 -0.95 -7.82
CA PRO A 66 -2.12 -1.17 -7.03
C PRO A 66 -2.55 -1.43 -5.59
N MET A 67 -2.22 -2.61 -5.08
CA MET A 67 -2.61 -3.05 -3.75
C MET A 67 -1.52 -2.63 -2.78
N ALA A 68 -1.88 -2.00 -1.66
CA ALA A 68 -0.91 -1.64 -0.67
C ALA A 68 -0.36 -2.86 0.10
N ALA A 69 0.92 -2.77 0.49
CA ALA A 69 1.69 -3.81 1.18
C ALA A 69 0.92 -4.48 2.35
N PRO A 70 0.57 -5.77 2.33
CA PRO A 70 -0.20 -6.38 3.43
C PRO A 70 0.52 -6.33 4.79
N VAL A 71 -0.26 -6.40 5.89
CA VAL A 71 0.28 -6.58 7.25
C VAL A 71 0.92 -7.95 7.35
N PHE A 72 2.11 -8.03 7.94
CA PHE A 72 2.75 -9.31 8.25
C PHE A 72 2.07 -9.97 9.46
N LYS A 73 1.57 -11.19 9.27
CA LYS A 73 1.04 -12.04 10.34
C LYS A 73 2.07 -13.12 10.65
N ALA A 74 2.61 -13.11 11.86
CA ALA A 74 3.69 -14.04 12.26
C ALA A 74 3.21 -15.51 12.39
N ASP A 75 1.91 -15.72 12.61
CA ASP A 75 1.29 -17.05 12.76
C ASP A 75 0.15 -17.25 11.75
N GLU A 76 0.49 -17.67 10.52
CA GLU A 76 -0.48 -18.33 9.64
C GLU A 76 0.14 -19.64 9.13
N SER A 77 0.03 -20.69 9.94
CA SER A 77 -0.34 -21.99 9.39
C SER A 77 -1.68 -21.80 8.68
N VAL A 78 -1.73 -22.12 7.39
CA VAL A 78 -2.94 -22.12 6.57
C VAL A 78 -4.09 -22.79 7.32
N ASN A 79 -5.04 -21.98 7.79
CA ASN A 79 -6.40 -22.39 8.10
C ASN A 79 -7.30 -21.28 7.56
N ASP A 80 -7.70 -21.46 6.30
CA ASP A 80 -8.94 -20.88 5.76
C ASP A 80 -10.07 -21.31 6.71
N ASN A 81 -10.55 -20.41 7.58
CA ASN A 81 -11.91 -20.39 8.13
C ASN A 81 -12.12 -19.33 9.23
N ASP A 82 -11.66 -18.09 9.05
CA ASP A 82 -12.12 -16.98 9.91
C ASP A 82 -12.55 -15.78 9.09
N VAL A 83 -13.60 -16.01 8.30
CA VAL A 83 -14.56 -14.96 7.92
C VAL A 83 -15.88 -15.31 8.58
N GLN A 84 -16.07 -14.86 9.82
CA GLN A 84 -17.33 -14.35 10.40
C GLN A 84 -17.25 -14.29 11.93
N ALA A 85 -17.04 -13.09 12.49
CA ALA A 85 -17.47 -12.79 13.86
C ALA A 85 -17.61 -11.27 14.07
N TYR A 86 -18.67 -10.68 13.50
CA TYR A 86 -19.29 -9.50 14.09
C TYR A 86 -20.62 -9.92 14.68
N GLY A 87 -20.70 -9.90 16.01
CA GLY A 87 -21.94 -10.11 16.76
C GLY A 87 -21.85 -11.23 17.79
N ASN A 88 -21.36 -10.91 18.98
CA ASN A 88 -22.07 -11.21 20.23
C ASN A 88 -21.43 -10.41 21.37
N ALA A 89 -22.27 -9.63 22.06
CA ALA A 89 -21.88 -8.90 23.26
C ALA A 89 -21.63 -9.89 24.40
N PRO A 90 -20.62 -9.66 25.27
CA PRO A 90 -20.43 -10.49 26.45
C PRO A 90 -21.36 -9.99 27.56
N SER A 91 -22.35 -10.81 27.92
CA SER A 91 -23.12 -10.67 29.15
C SER A 91 -22.62 -11.73 30.13
N GLU A 92 -21.65 -11.42 31.00
CA GLU A 92 -21.52 -12.08 32.30
C GLU A 92 -20.76 -11.20 33.32
N PRO A 93 -21.32 -10.93 34.51
CA PRO A 93 -20.66 -10.15 35.57
C PRO A 93 -19.43 -10.83 36.18
N ASN A 94 -19.15 -12.09 35.80
CA ASN A 94 -18.04 -12.89 36.32
C ASN A 94 -16.68 -12.58 35.66
N GLU A 95 -16.64 -12.04 34.45
CA GLU A 95 -15.35 -11.70 33.80
C GLU A 95 -14.66 -10.52 34.46
N LEU A 96 -15.42 -9.48 34.82
CA LEU A 96 -14.90 -8.31 35.55
C LEU A 96 -14.38 -8.70 36.93
N ALA A 97 -15.07 -9.61 37.62
CA ALA A 97 -14.62 -10.11 38.92
C ALA A 97 -13.32 -10.93 38.83
N ARG A 98 -13.14 -11.72 37.76
CA ARG A 98 -11.89 -12.46 37.52
C ARG A 98 -10.73 -11.52 37.16
N LEU A 99 -10.97 -10.54 36.29
CA LEU A 99 -9.96 -9.53 35.92
C LEU A 99 -9.52 -8.68 37.12
N LEU A 100 -10.45 -8.30 38.00
CA LEU A 100 -10.14 -7.56 39.23
C LEU A 100 -9.37 -8.43 40.23
N ALA A 101 -9.71 -9.71 40.36
CA ALA A 101 -8.98 -10.64 41.24
C ALA A 101 -7.54 -10.88 40.77
N GLU A 102 -7.30 -10.88 39.45
CA GLU A 102 -5.97 -11.05 38.85
C GLU A 102 -5.08 -9.81 39.05
N LEU A 103 -5.67 -8.61 39.01
CA LEU A 103 -4.99 -7.36 39.33
C LEU A 103 -4.68 -7.19 40.84
N LEU A 104 -5.50 -7.77 41.72
CA LEU A 104 -5.28 -7.75 43.17
C LEU A 104 -4.24 -8.78 43.64
N GLN A 105 -4.07 -9.89 42.91
CA GLN A 105 -3.06 -10.92 43.22
C GLN A 105 -1.66 -10.54 42.76
N THR A 106 -1.53 -9.66 41.77
CA THR A 106 -0.25 -9.10 41.32
C THR A 106 0.17 -7.91 42.19
N GLY A 107 0.32 -8.18 43.49
CA GLY A 107 1.01 -7.28 44.41
C GLY A 107 2.41 -6.96 43.87
N THR A 108 2.72 -5.66 43.81
CA THR A 108 3.96 -5.05 43.30
C THR A 108 5.24 -5.85 43.53
N PRO A 109 5.93 -6.28 42.46
CA PRO A 109 7.38 -6.36 42.46
C PRO A 109 7.95 -5.02 41.97
N ALA A 110 8.79 -4.41 42.80
CA ALA A 110 9.62 -3.28 42.40
C ALA A 110 10.61 -3.72 41.31
N ALA A 111 10.70 -2.90 40.25
CA ALA A 111 11.87 -2.69 39.40
C ALA A 111 12.46 -3.89 38.63
N LYS A 112 11.80 -4.32 37.54
CA LYS A 112 12.40 -4.64 36.22
C LYS A 112 11.34 -5.18 35.24
N GLN A 113 10.59 -4.30 34.59
CA GLN A 113 9.89 -4.57 33.31
C GLN A 113 9.22 -3.28 32.82
N ARG A 114 10.02 -2.38 32.26
CA ARG A 114 9.49 -1.36 31.35
C ARG A 114 9.36 -2.04 29.99
N ASN A 115 8.25 -2.71 29.78
CA ASN A 115 7.63 -2.87 28.47
C ASN A 115 6.12 -2.95 28.74
N SER A 116 5.56 -1.80 29.12
CA SER A 116 4.12 -1.61 29.06
C SER A 116 3.69 -1.94 27.63
N THR A 117 2.81 -2.92 27.48
CA THR A 117 2.15 -3.26 26.23
C THR A 117 1.55 -1.99 25.65
N ARG A 118 2.18 -1.43 24.61
CA ARG A 118 1.59 -0.33 23.85
C ARG A 118 0.27 -0.81 23.29
N LEU A 119 -0.75 0.03 23.38
CA LEU A 119 -2.05 -0.28 22.82
C LEU A 119 -1.90 -0.46 21.29
N ARG A 120 -2.79 -1.22 20.64
CA ARG A 120 -2.68 -1.49 19.19
C ARG A 120 -2.65 -0.22 18.33
N TRP A 121 -3.23 0.89 18.82
CA TRP A 121 -3.20 2.20 18.17
C TRP A 121 -1.94 3.04 18.49
N GLU A 122 -1.08 2.57 19.41
CA GLU A 122 0.23 3.12 19.75
C GLU A 122 1.39 2.28 19.18
N GLN A 123 1.07 1.18 18.47
CA GLN A 123 2.08 0.38 17.79
C GLN A 123 2.70 1.18 16.66
N ARG A 124 4.04 1.12 16.58
CA ARG A 124 4.76 1.77 15.50
C ARG A 124 4.55 0.99 14.21
N ARG A 125 3.98 1.67 13.21
CA ARG A 125 3.86 1.20 11.83
C ARG A 125 5.21 1.20 11.12
N VAL A 126 5.63 0.02 10.67
CA VAL A 126 6.91 -0.21 9.99
C VAL A 126 6.65 -0.77 8.61
N LEU A 127 7.19 -0.13 7.57
CA LEU A 127 7.18 -0.65 6.21
C LEU A 127 8.54 -1.29 5.89
N VAL A 128 8.51 -2.52 5.40
CA VAL A 128 9.70 -3.32 5.08
C VAL A 128 9.79 -3.50 3.56
N CYS A 129 10.75 -2.79 2.95
CA CYS A 129 11.08 -2.84 1.52
C CYS A 129 12.44 -3.53 1.36
N VAL A 130 12.44 -4.86 1.44
CA VAL A 130 13.67 -5.67 1.40
C VAL A 130 13.51 -6.86 0.46
N THR A 131 14.65 -7.42 0.08
CA THR A 131 14.75 -8.61 -0.77
C THR A 131 14.14 -9.84 -0.07
N PRO A 132 13.59 -10.81 -0.85
CA PRO A 132 12.93 -12.00 -0.30
C PRO A 132 13.69 -12.78 0.79
N PRO A 133 15.02 -13.04 0.69
CA PRO A 133 15.69 -13.94 1.64
C PRO A 133 15.75 -13.40 3.07
N ARG A 134 15.64 -12.09 3.28
CA ARG A 134 15.78 -11.44 4.60
C ARG A 134 14.48 -10.93 5.17
N ARG A 135 13.45 -10.81 4.32
CA ARG A 135 12.17 -10.19 4.62
C ARG A 135 11.46 -10.80 5.82
N GLU A 136 11.32 -12.12 5.84
CA GLU A 136 10.62 -12.81 6.94
C GLU A 136 11.38 -12.71 8.26
N ALA A 137 12.71 -12.86 8.24
CA ALA A 137 13.53 -12.74 9.44
C ALA A 137 13.40 -11.36 10.08
N ILE A 138 13.50 -10.29 9.28
CA ILE A 138 13.33 -8.92 9.75
C ILE A 138 11.91 -8.69 10.28
N ALA A 139 10.90 -9.17 9.56
CA ALA A 139 9.51 -8.96 9.92
C ALA A 139 9.15 -9.63 11.27
N ARG A 140 9.60 -10.87 11.50
CA ARG A 140 9.40 -11.58 12.77
C ARG A 140 10.02 -10.81 13.94
N THR A 141 11.30 -10.44 13.83
CA THR A 141 11.99 -9.70 14.89
C THR A 141 11.31 -8.38 15.24
N LEU A 142 10.75 -7.66 14.25
CA LEU A 142 10.03 -6.41 14.49
C LEU A 142 8.65 -6.62 15.13
N VAL A 143 7.93 -7.68 14.76
CA VAL A 143 6.66 -8.07 15.39
C VAL A 143 6.87 -8.46 16.85
N ASP A 144 7.94 -9.19 17.16
CA ASP A 144 8.30 -9.58 18.53
C ASP A 144 8.54 -8.35 19.43
N GLU A 145 9.03 -7.26 18.84
CA GLU A 145 9.23 -5.95 19.49
C GLU A 145 7.95 -5.09 19.52
N ASN A 146 6.77 -5.68 19.30
CA ASN A 146 5.47 -5.01 19.34
C ASN A 146 5.29 -3.89 18.28
N HIS A 147 5.86 -4.08 17.08
CA HIS A 147 5.64 -3.19 15.93
C HIS A 147 4.56 -3.76 14.99
N GLN A 148 3.81 -2.88 14.34
CA GLN A 148 2.90 -3.26 13.26
C GLN A 148 3.68 -3.25 11.93
N VAL A 149 4.00 -4.42 11.41
CA VAL A 149 4.87 -4.58 10.24
C VAL A 149 4.05 -4.76 8.96
N TYR A 150 4.45 -4.05 7.91
CA TYR A 150 3.91 -4.16 6.56
C TYR A 150 5.01 -4.56 5.60
N ILE A 151 4.74 -5.53 4.75
CA ILE A 151 5.73 -6.09 3.83
C ILE A 151 5.37 -5.69 2.41
N ALA A 152 6.29 -4.99 1.75
CA ALA A 152 6.16 -4.69 0.33
C ALA A 152 6.92 -5.73 -0.49
N GLU A 153 6.23 -6.36 -1.43
CA GLU A 153 6.86 -7.26 -2.40
C GLU A 153 7.48 -6.50 -3.56
N ASN A 154 6.79 -5.44 -4.01
CA ASN A 154 7.14 -4.64 -5.18
C ASN A 154 7.03 -3.13 -4.86
N THR A 155 7.60 -2.30 -5.74
CA THR A 155 7.59 -0.84 -5.65
C THR A 155 6.17 -0.29 -5.51
N SER A 156 5.23 -0.76 -6.33
CA SER A 156 3.83 -0.32 -6.30
C SER A 156 3.19 -0.53 -4.92
N GLN A 157 3.41 -1.69 -4.29
CA GLN A 157 2.85 -1.98 -2.96
C GLN A 157 3.43 -1.08 -1.86
N ALA A 158 4.73 -0.75 -1.96
CA ALA A 158 5.41 0.13 -1.04
C ALA A 158 4.86 1.56 -1.12
N ILE A 159 4.76 2.10 -2.33
CA ILE A 159 4.29 3.47 -2.58
C ILE A 159 2.82 3.62 -2.17
N GLU A 160 1.95 2.68 -2.52
CA GLU A 160 0.55 2.75 -2.10
C GLU A 160 0.42 2.71 -0.57
N ARG A 161 1.20 1.86 0.12
CA ARG A 161 1.15 1.85 1.59
C ARG A 161 1.67 3.15 2.21
N MET A 162 2.70 3.76 1.64
CA MET A 162 3.17 5.07 2.10
C MET A 162 2.12 6.18 1.93
N ARG A 163 1.22 6.04 0.95
CA ARG A 163 0.14 7.00 0.65
C ARG A 163 -1.11 6.78 1.50
N GLU A 164 -1.47 5.53 1.75
CA GLU A 164 -2.60 5.16 2.59
C GLU A 164 -2.38 5.55 4.05
N ASP A 165 -1.20 5.22 4.59
CA ASP A 165 -0.91 5.31 6.01
C ASP A 165 0.42 6.01 6.30
N LYS A 166 0.45 6.81 7.37
CA LYS A 166 1.68 7.44 7.84
C LYS A 166 2.58 6.41 8.52
N MET A 167 3.64 6.01 7.83
CA MET A 167 4.66 5.13 8.40
C MET A 167 5.52 5.87 9.41
N HIS A 168 5.84 5.22 10.53
CA HIS A 168 6.78 5.76 11.52
C HIS A 168 8.21 5.33 11.21
N VAL A 169 8.38 4.12 10.67
CA VAL A 169 9.67 3.57 10.26
C VAL A 169 9.56 2.98 8.87
N ILE A 170 10.54 3.25 8.01
CA ILE A 170 10.67 2.59 6.71
C ILE A 170 12.06 1.95 6.63
N LEU A 171 12.11 0.65 6.37
CA LEU A 171 13.34 -0.09 6.07
C LEU A 171 13.47 -0.27 4.56
N LEU A 172 14.61 0.14 4.00
CA LEU A 172 14.89 0.00 2.59
C LEU A 172 16.26 -0.62 2.34
N GLU A 173 16.26 -1.73 1.61
CA GLU A 173 17.48 -2.33 1.07
C GLU A 173 17.83 -1.71 -0.29
N ALA A 174 19.14 -1.59 -0.59
CA ALA A 174 19.61 -0.98 -1.84
C ALA A 174 19.10 -1.73 -3.09
N GLU A 175 18.97 -3.05 -2.99
CA GLU A 175 18.56 -3.96 -4.06
C GLU A 175 17.05 -4.24 -4.08
N PHE A 176 16.25 -3.48 -3.33
CA PHE A 176 14.79 -3.64 -3.34
C PHE A 176 14.21 -3.33 -4.72
N ASP A 177 13.49 -4.33 -5.27
CA ASP A 177 12.83 -4.29 -6.58
C ASP A 177 13.73 -3.68 -7.67
N ALA A 178 14.90 -4.29 -7.86
CA ALA A 178 15.92 -3.78 -8.78
C ALA A 178 15.43 -3.65 -10.23
N VAL A 179 14.42 -4.42 -10.64
CA VAL A 179 13.83 -4.35 -12.00
C VAL A 179 13.09 -3.03 -12.19
N GLU A 180 12.29 -2.61 -11.21
CA GLU A 180 11.55 -1.35 -11.24
C GLU A 180 12.28 -0.19 -10.54
N GLN A 181 13.53 -0.39 -10.10
CA GLN A 181 14.30 0.59 -9.33
C GLN A 181 13.61 1.01 -8.02
N GLY A 182 12.98 0.07 -7.32
CA GLY A 182 12.14 0.38 -6.15
C GLY A 182 12.84 1.18 -5.07
N ALA A 183 14.13 0.94 -4.83
CA ALA A 183 14.90 1.74 -3.89
C ALA A 183 14.94 3.23 -4.23
N ALA A 184 15.07 3.58 -5.52
CA ALA A 184 15.06 4.97 -5.97
C ALA A 184 13.67 5.60 -5.80
N PHE A 185 12.61 4.87 -6.17
CA PHE A 185 11.23 5.36 -6.04
C PHE A 185 10.80 5.57 -4.60
N VAL A 186 11.08 4.61 -3.70
CA VAL A 186 10.80 4.77 -2.26
C VAL A 186 11.56 5.95 -1.69
N THR A 187 12.85 6.10 -2.02
CA THR A 187 13.67 7.23 -1.57
C THR A 187 13.12 8.57 -2.10
N SER A 188 12.69 8.61 -3.36
CA SER A 188 12.07 9.78 -3.98
C SER A 188 10.76 10.16 -3.27
N GLU A 189 9.91 9.18 -2.96
CA GLU A 189 8.64 9.42 -2.25
C GLU A 189 8.89 9.95 -0.84
N ILE A 190 9.89 9.43 -0.12
CA ILE A 190 10.30 9.94 1.20
C ILE A 190 10.80 11.39 1.10
N ASN A 191 11.59 11.71 0.08
CA ASN A 191 12.12 13.06 -0.12
C ASN A 191 11.02 14.06 -0.52
N ALA A 192 9.93 13.59 -1.12
CA ALA A 192 8.76 14.40 -1.48
C ALA A 192 7.81 14.66 -0.30
N LEU A 193 7.98 13.98 0.85
CA LEU A 193 7.16 14.20 2.03
C LEU A 193 7.25 15.64 2.52
N ARG A 194 6.12 16.18 3.01
CA ARG A 194 6.11 17.51 3.61
C ARG A 194 7.04 17.52 4.83
N PRO A 195 7.67 18.66 5.17
CA PRO A 195 8.57 18.73 6.31
C PRO A 195 7.96 18.26 7.64
N ALA A 196 6.66 18.43 7.84
CA ALA A 196 5.95 17.94 9.03
C ALA A 196 5.85 16.40 9.07
N GLU A 197 5.74 15.74 7.92
CA GLU A 197 5.68 14.28 7.81
C GLU A 197 7.08 13.67 7.87
N ARG A 198 8.05 14.28 7.18
CA ARG A 198 9.45 13.81 7.19
C ARG A 198 10.07 13.82 8.59
N ARG A 199 9.67 14.76 9.45
CA ARG A 199 10.07 14.86 10.88
C ARG A 199 9.35 13.87 11.80
N ARG A 200 8.49 13.01 11.26
CA ARG A 200 7.83 11.92 12.00
C ARG A 200 8.12 10.54 11.42
N LEU A 201 9.16 10.45 10.59
CA LEU A 201 9.58 9.25 9.90
C LEU A 201 11.06 8.97 10.18
N ILE A 202 11.34 7.76 10.65
CA ILE A 202 12.68 7.20 10.74
C ILE A 202 12.93 6.36 9.48
N PHE A 203 13.89 6.79 8.68
CA PHE A 203 14.28 6.09 7.47
C PHE A 203 15.55 5.28 7.72
N ILE A 204 15.50 3.97 7.44
CA ILE A 204 16.58 3.03 7.69
C ILE A 204 17.05 2.44 6.36
N HIS A 205 18.35 2.50 6.12
CA HIS A 205 18.97 1.88 4.96
C HIS A 205 19.68 0.59 5.35
N LEU A 206 19.36 -0.51 4.66
CA LEU A 206 20.12 -1.75 4.74
C LEU A 206 21.23 -1.74 3.69
N SER A 207 22.47 -1.86 4.16
CA SER A 207 23.66 -1.82 3.32
C SER A 207 24.48 -3.10 3.48
N THR A 208 25.17 -3.52 2.43
CA THR A 208 26.16 -4.60 2.48
C THR A 208 27.55 -4.08 2.85
N THR A 209 27.83 -2.80 2.61
CA THR A 209 29.18 -2.21 2.71
C THR A 209 29.36 -1.33 3.95
N ALA A 210 28.33 -0.59 4.34
CA ALA A 210 28.41 0.35 5.46
C ALA A 210 28.31 -0.36 6.81
N ARG A 211 28.96 0.19 7.83
CA ARG A 211 28.89 -0.34 9.20
C ARG A 211 27.54 0.03 9.83
N THR A 212 26.99 -0.89 10.63
CA THR A 212 25.79 -0.61 11.44
C THR A 212 26.04 0.57 12.38
N LEU A 213 25.08 1.51 12.45
CA LEU A 213 25.17 2.77 13.21
C LEU A 213 26.28 3.74 12.72
N ASP A 214 26.71 3.62 11.46
CA ASP A 214 27.60 4.60 10.85
C ASP A 214 26.84 5.92 10.56
N THR A 215 27.11 6.94 11.36
CA THR A 215 26.47 8.25 11.28
C THR A 215 26.89 9.02 10.02
N HIS A 216 28.11 8.81 9.52
CA HIS A 216 28.58 9.49 8.32
C HIS A 216 27.90 8.90 7.08
N ALA A 217 27.85 7.57 6.99
CA ALA A 217 27.11 6.90 5.92
C ALA A 217 25.62 7.28 5.96
N ALA A 218 25.01 7.30 7.17
CA ALA A 218 23.62 7.70 7.33
C ALA A 218 23.36 9.13 6.81
N PHE A 219 24.26 10.07 7.13
CA PHE A 219 24.17 11.45 6.66
C PHE A 219 24.28 11.55 5.13
N VAL A 220 25.26 10.86 4.52
CA VAL A 220 25.45 10.87 3.06
C VAL A 220 24.23 10.32 2.31
N HIS A 221 23.57 9.30 2.87
CA HIS A 221 22.37 8.70 2.28
C HIS A 221 21.06 9.38 2.71
N ASN A 222 21.12 10.47 3.49
CA ASN A 222 19.95 11.17 4.03
C ASN A 222 18.98 10.26 4.81
N VAL A 223 19.54 9.26 5.51
CA VAL A 223 18.81 8.29 6.33
C VAL A 223 19.11 8.51 7.81
N ASN A 224 18.23 8.02 8.68
CA ASN A 224 18.38 8.15 10.13
C ASN A 224 19.27 7.04 10.70
N LEU A 225 19.26 5.86 10.09
CA LEU A 225 20.05 4.71 10.51
C LEU A 225 20.52 3.91 9.30
N VAL A 226 21.78 3.48 9.33
CA VAL A 226 22.31 2.47 8.42
C VAL A 226 22.55 1.19 9.20
N VAL A 227 22.09 0.06 8.66
CA VAL A 227 22.30 -1.27 9.25
C VAL A 227 23.00 -2.15 8.22
N ASN A 228 24.07 -2.80 8.63
CA ASN A 228 24.72 -3.77 7.78
C ASN A 228 23.87 -5.05 7.70
N THR A 229 23.69 -5.60 6.51
CA THR A 229 22.97 -6.86 6.30
C THR A 229 23.56 -8.06 7.05
N ALA A 230 24.84 -8.01 7.46
CA ALA A 230 25.48 -9.03 8.30
C ALA A 230 25.12 -8.91 9.79
N ASP A 231 24.63 -7.75 10.23
CA ASP A 231 24.29 -7.43 11.63
C ASP A 231 22.76 -7.30 11.84
N ILE A 232 21.93 -7.97 11.03
CA ILE A 232 20.46 -7.83 11.10
C ILE A 232 19.91 -8.17 12.49
N ASP A 233 20.54 -9.10 13.21
CA ASP A 233 20.15 -9.45 14.58
C ASP A 233 20.23 -8.27 15.56
N ARG A 234 21.05 -7.25 15.25
CA ARG A 234 21.19 -6.04 16.06
C ARG A 234 20.20 -4.94 15.66
N LEU A 235 19.41 -5.14 14.61
CA LEU A 235 18.43 -4.16 14.13
C LEU A 235 17.51 -3.64 15.24
N PRO A 236 16.90 -4.47 16.12
CA PRO A 236 16.02 -3.97 17.18
C PRO A 236 16.71 -3.00 18.14
N GLN A 237 17.92 -3.36 18.57
CA GLN A 237 18.70 -2.56 19.52
C GLN A 237 19.15 -1.24 18.88
N ALA A 238 19.59 -1.30 17.62
CA ALA A 238 19.96 -0.12 16.85
C ALA A 238 18.75 0.81 16.63
N LEU A 239 17.60 0.25 16.25
CA LEU A 239 16.37 0.99 16.03
C LEU A 239 15.89 1.70 17.30
N GLU A 240 15.82 1.00 18.43
CA GLU A 240 15.35 1.61 19.68
C GLU A 240 16.31 2.69 20.21
N ARG A 241 17.61 2.55 19.93
CA ARG A 241 18.56 3.65 20.18
C ARG A 241 18.28 4.84 19.27
N THR A 242 18.14 4.63 17.96
CA THR A 242 17.85 5.69 17.00
C THR A 242 16.53 6.40 17.31
N ILE A 243 15.50 5.67 17.74
CA ILE A 243 14.21 6.25 18.15
C ILE A 243 14.37 7.17 19.35
N ARG A 244 15.16 6.76 20.36
CA ARG A 244 15.45 7.62 21.51
C ARG A 244 16.18 8.89 21.10
N ASP A 245 17.26 8.75 20.35
CA ASP A 245 18.04 9.89 19.85
C ASP A 245 17.17 10.84 18.99
N PHE A 246 16.26 10.28 18.18
CA PHE A 246 15.32 11.04 17.36
C PHE A 246 14.29 11.80 18.22
N ASN A 247 13.70 11.14 19.21
CA ASN A 247 12.72 11.76 20.09
C ASN A 247 13.35 12.85 20.96
N ASP A 248 14.59 12.67 21.41
CA ASP A 248 15.34 13.69 22.12
C ASP A 248 15.62 14.91 21.23
N LEU A 249 16.01 14.68 19.97
CA LEU A 249 16.24 15.75 18.99
C LEU A 249 15.00 16.61 18.72
N TYR A 250 13.81 15.98 18.67
CA TYR A 250 12.55 16.66 18.37
C TYR A 250 11.70 16.98 19.61
N ASN A 251 12.23 16.78 20.83
CA ASN A 251 11.45 16.90 22.06
C ASN A 251 10.76 18.27 22.21
N ASP A 252 11.53 19.36 22.12
CA ASP A 252 11.00 20.72 22.27
C ASP A 252 10.02 21.08 21.15
N PHE A 253 10.31 20.65 19.91
CA PHE A 253 9.45 20.87 18.76
C PHE A 253 8.10 20.14 18.91
N ASN A 254 8.12 18.88 19.34
CA ASN A 254 6.93 18.09 19.57
C ASN A 254 6.10 18.64 20.75
N THR A 255 6.79 19.08 21.80
CA THR A 255 6.17 19.73 22.97
C THR A 255 5.45 21.02 22.56
N ALA A 256 6.09 21.88 21.75
CA ALA A 256 5.48 23.10 21.25
C ALA A 256 4.25 22.87 20.37
N LEU A 257 4.20 21.75 19.66
CA LEU A 257 3.05 21.35 18.82
C LEU A 257 2.00 20.51 19.57
N ASN A 258 2.24 20.16 20.84
CA ASN A 258 1.42 19.25 21.64
C ASN A 258 1.21 17.89 20.95
N ILE A 259 2.28 17.33 20.39
CA ILE A 259 2.28 16.05 19.68
C ILE A 259 3.13 15.04 20.48
N ALA A 260 2.68 13.79 20.54
CA ALA A 260 3.43 12.71 21.16
C ALA A 260 4.70 12.33 20.37
N ALA A 261 5.72 11.90 21.11
CA ALA A 261 6.92 11.27 20.57
C ALA A 261 6.58 10.01 19.75
N ILE A 262 7.50 9.58 18.89
CA ILE A 262 7.31 8.44 17.99
C ILE A 262 7.61 7.12 18.71
#